data_AF-A0A837E0J2-F1
#
_entry.id   AF-A0A837E0J2-F1
#
_cell.length_a   1.000
_cell.length_b   1.000
_cell.length_c   1.000
_cell.angle_alpha   90.00
_cell.angle_beta   90.00
_cell.angle_gamma   90.00
#
_symmetry.space_group_name_H-M   'P 1'
#
loop_
_entity.id
_entity.type
_entity.pdbx_description
1 polymer ?
#
loop_
_entity_poly.entity_id
_entity_poly.type
_entity_poly.pdbx_seq_one_letter_code
_entity_poly.pdbx_strand_id
1 'polypeptide(L)'
;MCLICDRIQMIKDEANPFFVKELETGYVVLGDTQRIEGYTLFLCKKHETELFDLDEDFAAKYMKEMIFVAKAVKNAFRADKINYECLGQGDAHLHWHLFPRHEGDLGNYGNHGKGPVWWLPMEEFYADENCPSKEKLFDLKQRLKAELERIVDISGTILKTSRLTLREFEQTDLDDFHEYASVDGVGQMAGWLPHQDKDETQRILDIFIGGRDTFAIVKDDKVIGSVGIKKLSAAKLAAFSNKKGCELGFVLSKDYWGQGIMPEAVLRVIDWLFEEQGMDFISCEHFVTNRQSKRVQEKCGFKYVKDSVYETSYGKIEQVKVNVLERKDWKEGSAGGKV
;
A
#
# COMPACT_ATOMS: atom_id res chain seq x y z
N MET A 1 -13.33 34.76 8.00
CA MET A 1 -13.14 33.89 6.82
C MET A 1 -12.20 32.79 7.25
N CYS A 2 -12.56 31.53 7.08
CA CYS A 2 -11.74 30.40 7.53
C CYS A 2 -11.06 29.80 6.30
N LEU A 3 -9.73 29.89 6.24
CA LEU A 3 -8.92 29.42 5.12
C LEU A 3 -9.04 27.91 4.96
N ILE A 4 -9.19 27.17 6.07
CA ILE A 4 -9.43 25.72 6.01
C ILE A 4 -10.78 25.41 5.36
N CYS A 5 -11.86 26.14 5.69
CA CYS A 5 -13.15 25.98 5.03
C CYS A 5 -13.09 26.33 3.54
N ASP A 6 -12.41 27.42 3.18
CA ASP A 6 -12.22 27.83 1.79
C ASP A 6 -11.43 26.76 1.02
N ARG A 7 -10.38 26.21 1.61
CA ARG A 7 -9.58 25.12 1.04
C ARG A 7 -10.39 23.84 0.86
N ILE A 8 -11.23 23.49 1.83
CA ILE A 8 -12.17 22.36 1.73
C ILE A 8 -13.20 22.60 0.61
N GLN A 9 -13.68 23.83 0.46
CA GLN A 9 -14.60 24.17 -0.61
C GLN A 9 -13.93 24.02 -1.98
N MET A 10 -12.69 24.48 -2.14
CA MET A 10 -11.90 24.24 -3.37
C MET A 10 -11.71 22.76 -3.67
N ILE A 11 -11.59 21.89 -2.65
CA ILE A 11 -11.50 20.43 -2.85
C ILE A 11 -12.82 19.89 -3.40
N LYS A 12 -13.95 20.30 -2.80
CA LYS A 12 -15.30 19.90 -3.24
C LYS A 12 -15.61 20.38 -4.66
N ASP A 13 -15.06 21.53 -5.04
CA ASP A 13 -15.19 22.11 -6.37
C ASP A 13 -14.14 21.58 -7.37
N GLU A 14 -13.35 20.56 -6.98
CA GLU A 14 -12.26 19.95 -7.77
C GLU A 14 -11.16 20.95 -8.22
N ALA A 15 -11.08 22.10 -7.57
CA ALA A 15 -10.20 23.21 -7.91
C ALA A 15 -8.89 23.22 -7.11
N ASN A 16 -8.76 22.40 -6.05
CA ASN A 16 -7.55 22.39 -5.23
C ASN A 16 -6.44 21.51 -5.84
N PRO A 17 -5.32 22.10 -6.33
CA PRO A 17 -4.26 21.32 -6.99
C PRO A 17 -3.47 20.44 -6.02
N PHE A 18 -3.47 20.76 -4.72
CA PHE A 18 -2.72 20.04 -3.68
C PHE A 18 -3.49 18.88 -3.06
N PHE A 19 -4.76 18.68 -3.43
CA PHE A 19 -5.60 17.61 -2.89
C PHE A 19 -5.07 16.22 -3.24
N VAL A 20 -4.86 15.38 -2.22
CA VAL A 20 -4.35 14.01 -2.37
C VAL A 20 -5.47 12.99 -2.23
N LYS A 21 -6.18 13.03 -1.10
CA LYS A 21 -7.19 12.02 -0.76
C LYS A 21 -8.16 12.51 0.32
N GLU A 22 -9.42 12.13 0.20
CA GLU A 22 -10.42 12.27 1.25
C GLU A 22 -10.44 11.01 2.13
N LEU A 23 -10.44 11.21 3.45
CA LEU A 23 -10.66 10.18 4.46
C LEU A 23 -12.02 10.39 5.13
N GLU A 24 -12.38 9.58 6.13
CA GLU A 24 -13.72 9.65 6.72
C GLU A 24 -13.94 10.98 7.46
N THR A 25 -12.94 11.43 8.21
CA THR A 25 -13.01 12.59 9.10
C THR A 25 -12.32 13.84 8.56
N GLY A 26 -11.55 13.71 7.47
CA GLY A 26 -10.74 14.83 6.96
C GLY A 26 -10.28 14.70 5.51
N TYR A 27 -9.57 15.72 5.05
CA TYR A 27 -8.94 15.79 3.73
C TYR A 27 -7.43 15.88 3.85
N VAL A 28 -6.70 15.07 3.08
CA VAL A 28 -5.25 15.12 2.99
C VAL A 28 -4.85 15.96 1.79
N VAL A 29 -4.05 17.00 2.03
CA VAL A 29 -3.51 17.90 1.01
C VAL A 29 -2.01 18.10 1.26
N LEU A 30 -1.23 18.32 0.21
CA LEU A 30 0.14 18.81 0.39
C LEU A 30 0.11 20.28 0.80
N GLY A 31 1.11 20.70 1.58
CA GLY A 31 1.36 22.10 1.86
C GLY A 31 1.78 22.86 0.61
N ASP A 32 1.50 24.16 0.59
CA ASP A 32 1.63 24.98 -0.63
C ASP A 32 3.11 25.15 -1.03
N THR A 33 4.00 25.21 -0.05
CA THR A 33 5.45 25.10 -0.24
C THR A 33 5.96 23.72 0.18
N GLN A 34 7.09 23.33 -0.38
CA GLN A 34 7.73 22.03 -0.16
C GLN A 34 9.21 22.20 0.22
N ARG A 35 9.54 23.28 0.95
CA ARG A 35 10.87 23.49 1.56
C ARG A 35 11.28 22.32 2.46
N ILE A 36 10.29 21.73 3.12
CA ILE A 36 10.34 20.41 3.72
C ILE A 36 9.53 19.49 2.80
N GLU A 37 10.22 18.68 1.99
CA GLU A 37 9.59 17.83 0.98
C GLU A 37 8.63 16.83 1.63
N GLY A 38 7.37 16.87 1.21
CA GLY A 38 6.31 16.03 1.75
C GLY A 38 5.52 16.66 2.90
N TYR A 39 5.75 17.94 3.20
CA TYR A 39 4.90 18.73 4.09
C TYR A 39 3.43 18.57 3.66
N THR A 40 2.63 18.06 4.60
CA THR A 40 1.26 17.61 4.38
C THR A 40 0.34 18.22 5.45
N LEU A 41 -0.86 18.61 5.04
CA LEU A 41 -1.93 19.00 5.95
C LEU A 41 -3.03 17.94 5.99
N PHE A 42 -3.57 17.68 7.18
CA PHE A 42 -4.79 16.88 7.37
C PHE A 42 -5.91 17.75 7.96
N LEU A 43 -6.83 18.17 7.09
CA LEU A 43 -7.89 19.14 7.39
C LEU A 43 -9.10 18.42 7.98
N CYS A 44 -9.62 18.87 9.13
CA CYS A 44 -10.86 18.32 9.68
C CYS A 44 -12.05 18.64 8.76
N LYS A 45 -13.00 17.73 8.61
CA LYS A 45 -14.26 17.99 7.87
C LYS A 45 -15.22 18.89 8.65
N LYS A 46 -15.18 18.80 9.98
CA LYS A 46 -16.02 19.58 10.87
C LYS A 46 -15.27 20.84 11.27
N HIS A 47 -15.91 21.98 11.06
CA HIS A 47 -15.39 23.26 11.55
C HIS A 47 -15.60 23.33 13.06
N GLU A 48 -14.63 22.80 13.79
CA GLU A 48 -14.48 22.98 15.23
C GLU A 48 -13.10 23.59 15.50
N THR A 49 -12.99 24.28 16.62
CA THR A 49 -11.74 24.94 17.03
C THR A 49 -10.86 24.06 17.89
N GLU A 50 -11.47 23.19 18.70
CA GLU A 50 -10.76 22.36 19.67
C GLU A 50 -11.14 20.89 19.55
N LEU A 51 -10.19 20.00 19.84
CA LEU A 51 -10.44 18.55 19.74
C LEU A 51 -11.56 18.08 20.67
N PHE A 52 -11.77 18.78 21.79
CA PHE A 52 -12.83 18.46 22.76
C PHE A 52 -14.22 18.99 22.36
N ASP A 53 -14.30 19.83 21.32
CA ASP A 53 -15.59 20.28 20.75
C ASP A 53 -16.17 19.25 19.77
N LEU A 54 -15.34 18.29 19.33
CA LEU A 54 -15.78 17.17 18.48
C LEU A 54 -16.50 16.10 19.31
N ASP A 55 -17.50 15.48 18.69
CA ASP A 55 -18.09 14.22 19.16
C ASP A 55 -16.99 13.16 19.42
N GLU A 56 -17.09 12.42 20.53
CA GLU A 56 -16.02 11.54 21.03
C GLU A 56 -15.58 10.49 20.01
N ASP A 57 -16.54 9.83 19.33
CA ASP A 57 -16.25 8.82 18.32
C ASP A 57 -15.57 9.46 17.09
N PHE A 58 -16.04 10.64 16.68
CA PHE A 58 -15.42 11.40 15.59
C PHE A 58 -14.00 11.85 15.95
N ALA A 59 -13.78 12.38 17.16
CA ALA A 59 -12.48 12.82 17.64
C ALA A 59 -11.48 11.66 17.70
N ALA A 60 -11.91 10.51 18.24
CA ALA A 60 -11.10 9.30 18.28
C ALA A 60 -10.74 8.81 16.88
N LYS A 61 -11.69 8.85 15.93
CA LYS A 61 -11.44 8.50 14.53
C LYS A 61 -10.50 9.51 13.85
N TYR A 62 -10.68 10.81 14.07
CA TYR A 62 -9.83 11.87 13.51
C TYR A 62 -8.38 11.72 13.98
N MET A 63 -8.16 11.42 15.26
CA MET A 63 -6.82 11.13 15.79
C MET A 63 -6.20 9.86 15.18
N LYS A 64 -7.00 8.79 15.00
CA LYS A 64 -6.54 7.58 14.32
C LYS A 64 -6.18 7.83 12.86
N GLU A 65 -6.98 8.62 12.15
CA GLU A 65 -6.70 9.01 10.76
C GLU A 65 -5.48 9.92 10.66
N MET A 66 -5.26 10.83 11.62
CA MET A 66 -4.03 11.62 11.69
C MET A 66 -2.78 10.74 11.82
N ILE A 67 -2.80 9.74 12.72
CA ILE A 67 -1.69 8.78 12.88
C ILE A 67 -1.47 7.99 11.57
N PHE A 68 -2.56 7.57 10.94
CA PHE A 68 -2.51 6.88 9.64
C PHE A 68 -1.87 7.75 8.55
N VAL A 69 -2.30 9.01 8.41
CA VAL A 69 -1.73 9.96 7.44
C VAL A 69 -0.25 10.22 7.75
N ALA A 70 0.12 10.43 9.01
CA ALA A 70 1.50 10.65 9.40
C ALA A 70 2.41 9.46 9.07
N LYS A 71 1.93 8.22 9.25
CA LYS A 71 2.66 7.02 8.83
C LYS A 71 2.82 6.98 7.30
N ALA A 72 1.76 7.31 6.56
CA ALA A 72 1.80 7.37 5.09
C ALA A 72 2.80 8.43 4.60
N VAL A 73 2.80 9.62 5.21
CA VAL A 73 3.78 10.69 4.94
C VAL A 73 5.20 10.22 5.23
N LYS A 74 5.43 9.62 6.41
CA LYS A 74 6.75 9.09 6.79
C LYS A 74 7.29 8.11 5.73
N ASN A 75 6.45 7.18 5.30
CA ASN A 75 6.83 6.17 4.32
C ASN A 75 7.06 6.77 2.93
N ALA A 76 6.14 7.62 2.45
CA ALA A 76 6.18 8.21 1.11
C ALA A 76 7.44 9.04 0.87
N PHE A 77 7.92 9.70 1.93
CA PHE A 77 9.07 10.60 1.88
C PHE A 77 10.30 10.03 2.58
N ARG A 78 10.26 8.76 3.04
CA ARG A 78 11.37 8.07 3.72
C ARG A 78 11.94 8.86 4.90
N ALA A 79 11.05 9.53 5.64
CA ALA A 79 11.43 10.42 6.71
C ALA A 79 11.99 9.67 7.92
N ASP A 80 12.94 10.27 8.63
CA ASP A 80 13.45 9.73 9.88
C ASP A 80 12.41 9.88 11.00
N LYS A 81 11.73 11.05 11.01
CA LYS A 81 10.75 11.46 12.03
C LYS A 81 9.62 12.27 11.40
N ILE A 82 8.45 12.26 12.05
CA ILE A 82 7.37 13.22 11.78
C ILE A 82 7.33 14.27 12.88
N ASN A 83 7.22 15.54 12.52
CA ASN A 83 6.75 16.59 13.43
C ASN A 83 5.26 16.81 13.20
N TYR A 84 4.52 16.92 14.31
CA TYR A 84 3.07 17.11 14.33
C TYR A 84 2.78 18.48 14.90
N GLU A 85 1.97 19.27 14.21
CA GLU A 85 1.55 20.57 14.72
C GLU A 85 0.03 20.74 14.50
N CYS A 86 -0.69 21.04 15.58
CA CYS A 86 -2.06 21.56 15.51
C CYS A 86 -1.99 22.97 16.10
N LEU A 87 -1.84 23.95 15.20
CA LEU A 87 -1.68 25.34 15.55
C LEU A 87 -2.94 26.08 15.08
N GLY A 88 -3.51 26.93 15.93
CA GLY A 88 -4.88 27.44 15.70
C GLY A 88 -5.08 28.94 15.86
N GLN A 89 -4.07 29.73 16.21
CA GLN A 89 -4.31 31.15 16.52
C GLN A 89 -4.51 32.04 15.28
N GLY A 90 -4.06 31.60 14.10
CA GLY A 90 -4.30 32.29 12.82
C GLY A 90 -5.54 31.76 12.08
N ASP A 91 -5.71 30.43 12.05
CA ASP A 91 -6.91 29.76 11.58
C ASP A 91 -7.26 28.65 12.56
N ALA A 92 -8.33 28.87 13.33
CA ALA A 92 -8.69 28.02 14.47
C ALA A 92 -9.33 26.69 14.07
N HIS A 93 -9.79 26.54 12.82
CA HIS A 93 -10.38 25.28 12.38
C HIS A 93 -9.35 24.16 12.48
N LEU A 94 -9.64 23.11 13.26
CA LEU A 94 -8.78 21.95 13.46
C LEU A 94 -8.16 21.41 12.15
N HIS A 95 -6.84 21.40 12.12
CA HIS A 95 -6.04 20.77 11.08
C HIS A 95 -4.66 20.41 11.63
N TRP A 96 -4.06 19.37 11.06
CA TRP A 96 -2.71 18.95 11.41
C TRP A 96 -1.73 19.32 10.33
N HIS A 97 -0.59 19.86 10.73
CA HIS A 97 0.62 19.96 9.92
C HIS A 97 1.50 18.76 10.21
N LEU A 98 1.89 18.06 9.16
CA LEU A 98 2.71 16.85 9.22
C LEU A 98 3.97 17.10 8.40
N PHE A 99 5.09 17.24 9.10
CA PHE A 99 6.39 17.50 8.48
C PHE A 99 7.25 16.24 8.52
N PRO A 100 7.52 15.59 7.37
CA PRO A 100 8.56 14.58 7.26
C PRO A 100 9.93 15.22 7.46
N ARG A 101 10.68 14.75 8.45
CA ARG A 101 11.97 15.32 8.85
C ARG A 101 13.11 14.38 8.48
N HIS A 102 14.20 14.98 8.03
CA HIS A 102 15.46 14.31 7.72
C HIS A 102 16.62 14.99 8.47
N GLU A 103 17.69 14.25 8.73
CA GLU A 103 18.89 14.87 9.27
C GLU A 103 19.40 16.00 8.35
N GLY A 104 19.57 17.20 8.92
CA GLY A 104 20.09 18.38 8.20
C GLY A 104 19.07 19.17 7.40
N ASP A 105 17.77 18.84 7.45
CA ASP A 105 16.72 19.51 6.67
C ASP A 105 16.52 21.01 7.00
N LEU A 106 16.92 21.45 8.19
CA LEU A 106 16.99 22.86 8.58
C LEU A 106 18.31 23.55 8.20
N GLY A 107 19.25 22.87 7.54
CA GLY A 107 20.55 23.45 7.20
C GLY A 107 21.28 24.02 8.42
N ASN A 108 21.54 25.33 8.41
CA ASN A 108 22.25 26.03 9.48
C ASN A 108 21.37 26.48 10.65
N TYR A 109 20.05 26.28 10.57
CA TYR A 109 19.13 26.71 11.63
C TYR A 109 19.02 25.65 12.74
N GLY A 110 18.60 26.12 13.91
CA GLY A 110 18.46 25.30 15.11
C GLY A 110 19.76 24.82 15.72
N ASN A 111 19.71 23.68 16.39
CA ASN A 111 20.87 23.06 17.02
C ASN A 111 21.53 22.09 16.03
N HIS A 112 22.38 22.62 15.15
CA HIS A 112 23.05 21.87 14.08
C HIS A 112 22.06 21.18 13.12
N GLY A 113 21.11 21.95 12.58
CA GLY A 113 20.08 21.44 11.68
C GLY A 113 18.94 20.69 12.37
N LYS A 114 18.94 20.62 13.71
CA LYS A 114 17.92 19.94 14.52
C LYS A 114 17.07 20.96 15.28
N GLY A 115 15.76 20.81 15.21
CA GLY A 115 14.81 21.72 15.84
C GLY A 115 13.41 21.62 15.22
N PRO A 116 12.42 22.32 15.76
CA PRO A 116 11.12 22.45 15.12
C PRO A 116 11.20 23.21 13.79
N VAL A 117 10.21 22.98 12.91
CA VAL A 117 10.22 23.55 11.55
C VAL A 117 10.11 25.07 11.55
N TRP A 118 9.38 25.64 12.52
CA TRP A 118 9.23 27.09 12.68
C TRP A 118 10.50 27.84 13.11
N TRP A 119 11.64 27.15 13.24
CA TRP A 119 12.95 27.81 13.34
C TRP A 119 13.54 28.21 11.99
N LEU A 120 12.97 27.73 10.88
CA LEU A 120 13.23 28.30 9.56
C LEU A 120 12.61 29.70 9.47
N PRO A 121 13.30 30.69 8.89
CA PRO A 121 12.69 31.99 8.61
C PRO A 121 11.45 31.83 7.74
N MET A 122 10.40 32.60 8.04
CA MET A 122 9.15 32.52 7.28
C MET A 122 9.37 32.89 5.81
N GLU A 123 10.26 33.85 5.54
CA GLU A 123 10.59 34.29 4.19
C GLU A 123 11.25 33.17 3.38
N GLU A 124 12.04 32.30 4.04
CA GLU A 124 12.63 31.12 3.41
C GLU A 124 11.56 30.03 3.22
N PHE A 125 10.81 29.71 4.27
CA PHE A 125 9.83 28.62 4.23
C PHE A 125 8.72 28.85 3.19
N TYR A 126 8.25 30.09 3.06
CA TYR A 126 7.19 30.50 2.16
C TYR A 126 7.68 31.13 0.85
N ALA A 127 8.98 31.04 0.53
CA ALA A 127 9.50 31.58 -0.72
C ALA A 127 8.86 30.90 -1.95
N ASP A 128 8.58 31.69 -3.00
CA ASP A 128 7.96 31.19 -4.24
C ASP A 128 8.76 30.05 -4.90
N GLU A 129 10.08 30.05 -4.75
CA GLU A 129 10.97 28.98 -5.23
C GLU A 129 10.71 27.63 -4.57
N ASN A 130 10.11 27.62 -3.37
CA ASN A 130 9.73 26.41 -2.65
C ASN A 130 8.33 25.90 -3.03
N CYS A 131 7.57 26.64 -3.86
CA CYS A 131 6.34 26.12 -4.44
C CYS A 131 6.68 25.06 -5.50
N PRO A 132 6.14 23.82 -5.41
CA PRO A 132 6.48 22.77 -6.35
C PRO A 132 5.97 23.10 -7.76
N SER A 133 6.76 22.77 -8.77
CA SER A 133 6.26 22.76 -10.16
C SER A 133 5.09 21.78 -10.31
N LYS A 134 4.29 21.92 -11.38
CA LYS A 134 3.16 21.01 -11.63
C LYS A 134 3.58 19.53 -11.69
N GLU A 135 4.73 19.25 -12.31
CA GLU A 135 5.29 17.90 -12.42
C GLU A 135 5.74 17.37 -11.06
N LYS A 136 6.49 18.18 -10.30
CA LYS A 136 6.92 17.79 -8.94
C LYS A 136 5.72 17.58 -8.02
N LEU A 137 4.73 18.46 -8.08
CA LEU A 137 3.50 18.32 -7.30
C LEU A 137 2.77 17.02 -7.65
N PHE A 138 2.68 16.67 -8.95
CA PHE A 138 2.10 15.40 -9.37
C PHE A 138 2.83 14.20 -8.76
N ASP A 139 4.17 14.16 -8.83
CA ASP A 139 5.00 13.11 -8.22
C ASP A 139 4.76 12.97 -6.71
N LEU A 140 4.86 14.08 -5.97
CA LEU A 140 4.65 14.10 -4.52
C LEU A 140 3.26 13.57 -4.15
N LYS A 141 2.23 13.97 -4.89
CA LYS A 141 0.86 13.50 -4.70
C LYS A 141 0.74 12.01 -4.96
N GLN A 142 1.34 11.48 -6.04
CA GLN A 142 1.27 10.04 -6.34
C GLN A 142 1.98 9.21 -5.27
N ARG A 143 3.14 9.65 -4.80
CA ARG A 143 3.90 8.98 -3.72
C ARG A 143 3.07 8.90 -2.44
N LEU A 144 2.49 10.02 -2.00
CA LEU A 144 1.66 10.04 -0.80
C LEU A 144 0.35 9.26 -0.98
N LYS A 145 -0.30 9.39 -2.14
CA LYS A 145 -1.53 8.67 -2.45
C LYS A 145 -1.32 7.15 -2.44
N ALA A 146 -0.21 6.66 -3.00
CA ALA A 146 0.13 5.25 -2.98
C ALA A 146 0.22 4.71 -1.55
N GLU A 147 0.86 5.43 -0.64
CA GLU A 147 0.93 5.04 0.78
C GLU A 147 -0.43 5.11 1.49
N LEU A 148 -1.24 6.13 1.21
CA LEU A 148 -2.59 6.24 1.77
C LEU A 148 -3.56 5.19 1.22
N GLU A 149 -3.26 4.57 0.09
CA GLU A 149 -4.09 3.53 -0.54
C GLU A 149 -3.58 2.11 -0.30
N ARG A 150 -2.38 1.98 0.27
CA ARG A 150 -1.75 0.73 0.63
C ARG A 150 -2.64 -0.08 1.57
N ILE A 151 -2.97 -1.31 1.14
CA ILE A 151 -3.82 -2.23 1.92
C ILE A 151 -3.03 -3.09 2.90
N VAL A 152 -1.74 -3.28 2.60
CA VAL A 152 -0.83 -4.15 3.34
C VAL A 152 0.58 -3.59 3.23
N ASP A 153 1.36 -3.77 4.29
CA ASP A 153 2.77 -3.39 4.36
C ASP A 153 3.51 -4.58 4.96
N ILE A 154 4.22 -5.31 4.11
CA ILE A 154 4.95 -6.52 4.55
C ILE A 154 6.28 -6.17 5.22
N SER A 155 6.66 -4.90 5.35
CA SER A 155 7.99 -4.55 5.80
C SER A 155 8.35 -5.09 7.19
N GLY A 156 9.52 -5.75 7.26
CA GLY A 156 9.99 -6.44 8.46
C GLY A 156 9.22 -7.73 8.80
N THR A 157 8.30 -8.17 7.93
CA THR A 157 7.53 -9.40 8.14
C THR A 157 8.27 -10.59 7.52
N ILE A 158 8.51 -11.62 8.33
CA ILE A 158 9.08 -12.89 7.89
C ILE A 158 8.12 -14.02 8.28
N LEU A 159 7.56 -14.72 7.30
CA LEU A 159 6.67 -15.85 7.52
C LEU A 159 7.42 -17.15 7.24
N LYS A 160 7.52 -18.03 8.24
CA LYS A 160 8.17 -19.34 8.08
C LYS A 160 7.13 -20.45 7.95
N THR A 161 7.48 -21.46 7.16
CA THR A 161 6.74 -22.72 7.05
C THR A 161 7.69 -23.89 7.30
N SER A 162 7.24 -25.12 7.02
CA SER A 162 8.09 -26.31 7.16
C SER A 162 9.29 -26.31 6.21
N ARG A 163 9.15 -25.73 5.02
CA ARG A 163 10.16 -25.75 3.95
C ARG A 163 10.58 -24.37 3.46
N LEU A 164 9.83 -23.32 3.79
CA LEU A 164 9.90 -22.02 3.12
C LEU A 164 10.10 -20.89 4.12
N THR A 165 10.75 -19.84 3.64
CA THR A 165 10.71 -18.51 4.25
C THR A 165 10.08 -17.56 3.25
N LEU A 166 9.05 -16.82 3.67
CA LEU A 166 8.46 -15.74 2.90
C LEU A 166 8.90 -14.42 3.51
N ARG A 167 9.56 -13.58 2.71
CA ARG A 167 10.10 -12.28 3.13
C ARG A 167 9.95 -11.25 2.01
N GLU A 168 10.31 -10.00 2.30
CA GLU A 168 10.50 -8.98 1.28
C GLU A 168 11.53 -9.43 0.24
N PHE A 169 11.35 -8.97 -0.99
CA PHE A 169 12.42 -9.02 -1.99
C PHE A 169 13.58 -8.11 -1.55
N GLU A 170 14.78 -8.52 -1.91
CA GLU A 170 16.02 -7.79 -1.71
C GLU A 170 16.70 -7.57 -3.06
N GLN A 171 17.55 -6.55 -3.17
CA GLN A 171 18.26 -6.26 -4.42
C GLN A 171 19.16 -7.42 -4.87
N THR A 172 19.63 -8.23 -3.94
CA THR A 172 20.42 -9.44 -4.20
C THR A 172 19.61 -10.58 -4.81
N ASP A 173 18.28 -10.51 -4.82
CA ASP A 173 17.42 -11.55 -5.39
C ASP A 173 17.27 -11.44 -6.92
N LEU A 174 17.92 -10.46 -7.56
CA LEU A 174 17.76 -10.19 -9.00
C LEU A 174 18.02 -11.42 -9.87
N ASP A 175 19.08 -12.16 -9.58
CA ASP A 175 19.48 -13.31 -10.39
C ASP A 175 18.48 -14.46 -10.27
N ASP A 176 18.08 -14.78 -9.05
CA ASP A 176 17.05 -15.80 -8.77
C ASP A 176 15.70 -15.42 -9.37
N PHE A 177 15.31 -14.15 -9.24
CA PHE A 177 14.08 -13.64 -9.80
C PHE A 177 14.08 -13.72 -11.33
N HIS A 178 15.16 -13.27 -11.97
CA HIS A 178 15.31 -13.34 -13.42
C HIS A 178 15.23 -14.78 -13.91
N GLU A 179 15.90 -15.71 -13.21
CA GLU A 179 15.98 -17.12 -13.60
C GLU A 179 14.61 -17.74 -13.86
N TYR A 180 13.63 -17.53 -12.98
CA TYR A 180 12.30 -18.10 -13.20
C TYR A 180 11.38 -17.18 -14.00
N ALA A 181 11.59 -15.86 -13.95
CA ALA A 181 10.71 -14.91 -14.63
C ALA A 181 10.96 -14.83 -16.14
N SER A 182 12.15 -15.21 -16.62
CA SER A 182 12.46 -15.32 -18.05
C SER A 182 12.00 -16.64 -18.69
N VAL A 183 11.44 -17.58 -17.91
CA VAL A 183 11.03 -18.90 -18.41
C VAL A 183 9.67 -18.85 -19.11
N ASP A 184 9.65 -19.33 -20.35
CA ASP A 184 8.41 -19.44 -21.12
C ASP A 184 7.38 -20.36 -20.43
N GLY A 185 6.15 -19.85 -20.33
CA GLY A 185 5.01 -20.51 -19.71
C GLY A 185 4.87 -20.24 -18.22
N VAL A 186 5.81 -19.55 -17.56
CA VAL A 186 5.68 -19.14 -16.15
C VAL A 186 4.82 -17.89 -16.04
N GLY A 187 5.29 -16.77 -16.61
CA GLY A 187 4.60 -15.48 -16.50
C GLY A 187 3.25 -15.42 -17.19
N GLN A 188 3.12 -16.12 -18.33
CA GLN A 188 1.88 -16.07 -19.12
C GLN A 188 0.70 -16.70 -18.39
N MET A 189 0.95 -17.61 -17.43
CA MET A 189 -0.09 -18.17 -16.56
C MET A 189 -0.63 -17.18 -15.52
N ALA A 190 0.08 -16.06 -15.33
CA ALA A 190 -0.25 -14.94 -14.44
C ALA A 190 -0.46 -13.62 -15.19
N GLY A 191 -0.53 -13.66 -16.53
CA GLY A 191 -0.91 -12.52 -17.37
C GLY A 191 0.21 -11.56 -17.77
N TRP A 192 1.48 -11.98 -17.71
CA TRP A 192 2.63 -11.19 -18.16
C TRP A 192 3.59 -12.03 -19.03
N LEU A 193 4.42 -11.38 -19.85
CA LEU A 193 5.36 -12.06 -20.75
C LEU A 193 6.70 -12.33 -20.05
N PRO A 194 7.43 -13.40 -20.40
CA PRO A 194 8.73 -13.68 -19.82
C PRO A 194 9.66 -12.46 -19.94
N HIS A 195 10.40 -12.16 -18.86
CA HIS A 195 11.31 -11.03 -18.85
C HIS A 195 12.38 -11.21 -19.92
N GLN A 196 12.62 -10.17 -20.72
CA GLN A 196 13.54 -10.20 -21.85
C GLN A 196 15.00 -10.14 -21.39
N ASP A 197 15.27 -9.38 -20.33
CA ASP A 197 16.60 -9.16 -19.79
C ASP A 197 16.58 -8.85 -18.28
N LYS A 198 17.78 -8.70 -17.72
CA LYS A 198 17.97 -8.36 -16.31
C LYS A 198 17.54 -6.93 -15.99
N ASP A 199 17.58 -6.00 -16.94
CA ASP A 199 17.18 -4.61 -16.70
C ASP A 199 15.65 -4.50 -16.53
N GLU A 200 14.88 -5.25 -17.31
CA GLU A 200 13.44 -5.42 -17.11
C GLU A 200 13.13 -6.04 -15.76
N THR A 201 13.88 -7.09 -15.41
CA THR A 201 13.70 -7.76 -14.12
C THR A 201 14.01 -6.82 -12.96
N GLN A 202 15.06 -6.02 -13.06
CA GLN A 202 15.45 -5.02 -12.06
C GLN A 202 14.34 -3.98 -11.86
N ARG A 203 13.75 -3.47 -12.94
CA ARG A 203 12.61 -2.52 -12.84
C ARG A 203 11.43 -3.13 -12.08
N ILE A 204 11.11 -4.40 -12.33
CA ILE A 204 10.01 -5.09 -11.65
C ILE A 204 10.37 -5.43 -10.19
N LEU A 205 11.64 -5.79 -9.93
CA LEU A 205 12.16 -5.99 -8.58
C LEU A 205 12.03 -4.72 -7.74
N ASP A 206 12.41 -3.57 -8.29
CA ASP A 206 12.27 -2.26 -7.63
C ASP A 206 10.81 -1.94 -7.32
N ILE A 207 9.89 -2.31 -8.22
CA ILE A 207 8.44 -2.19 -8.00
C ILE A 207 7.99 -3.08 -6.84
N PHE A 208 8.46 -4.34 -6.74
CA PHE A 208 8.08 -5.23 -5.64
C PHE A 208 8.65 -4.75 -4.29
N ILE A 209 9.90 -4.28 -4.28
CA ILE A 209 10.56 -3.75 -3.08
C ILE A 209 9.86 -2.47 -2.60
N GLY A 210 9.61 -1.50 -3.49
CA GLY A 210 8.88 -0.27 -3.12
C GLY A 210 7.39 -0.53 -2.85
N GLY A 211 6.85 -1.54 -3.52
CA GLY A 211 5.47 -1.97 -3.45
C GLY A 211 5.10 -2.67 -2.16
N ARG A 212 6.05 -3.25 -1.41
CA ARG A 212 5.86 -3.82 -0.04
C ARG A 212 4.57 -4.63 0.13
N ASP A 213 4.17 -5.31 -0.93
CA ASP A 213 2.93 -6.06 -1.06
C ASP A 213 3.16 -7.44 -1.66
N THR A 214 4.42 -7.79 -1.93
CA THR A 214 4.81 -9.02 -2.60
C THR A 214 5.91 -9.73 -1.82
N PHE A 215 5.58 -10.91 -1.28
CA PHE A 215 6.55 -11.78 -0.64
C PHE A 215 7.35 -12.55 -1.71
N ALA A 216 8.67 -12.59 -1.55
CA ALA A 216 9.53 -13.58 -2.16
C ALA A 216 9.35 -14.93 -1.43
N ILE A 217 9.23 -16.03 -2.18
CA ILE A 217 9.22 -17.40 -1.64
C ILE A 217 10.65 -17.92 -1.69
N VAL A 218 11.27 -18.09 -0.53
CA VAL A 218 12.66 -18.56 -0.39
C VAL A 218 12.68 -20.01 0.04
N LYS A 219 13.47 -20.84 -0.65
CA LYS A 219 13.78 -22.22 -0.30
C LYS A 219 15.26 -22.48 -0.52
N ASP A 220 15.94 -23.03 0.49
CA ASP A 220 17.39 -23.31 0.46
C ASP A 220 18.21 -22.09 0.00
N ASP A 221 17.92 -20.93 0.60
CA ASP A 221 18.53 -19.61 0.32
C ASP A 221 18.33 -19.07 -1.12
N LYS A 222 17.43 -19.68 -1.90
CA LYS A 222 17.07 -19.26 -3.26
C LYS A 222 15.65 -18.72 -3.35
N VAL A 223 15.45 -17.62 -4.06
CA VAL A 223 14.09 -17.16 -4.41
C VAL A 223 13.53 -18.01 -5.55
N ILE A 224 12.39 -18.65 -5.30
CA ILE A 224 11.78 -19.63 -6.23
C ILE A 224 10.39 -19.22 -6.70
N GLY A 225 9.90 -18.05 -6.29
CA GLY A 225 8.57 -17.56 -6.64
C GLY A 225 8.14 -16.37 -5.79
N SER A 226 6.88 -15.98 -5.94
CA SER A 226 6.31 -14.85 -5.22
C SER A 226 4.83 -15.04 -4.87
N VAL A 227 4.40 -14.35 -3.80
CA VAL A 227 2.98 -14.15 -3.45
C VAL A 227 2.72 -12.66 -3.28
N GLY A 228 1.98 -12.08 -4.23
CA GLY A 228 1.57 -10.67 -4.24
C GLY A 228 0.17 -10.47 -3.66
N ILE A 229 -0.03 -9.35 -2.99
CA ILE A 229 -1.26 -8.96 -2.29
C ILE A 229 -1.74 -7.64 -2.87
N LYS A 230 -2.78 -7.68 -3.70
CA LYS A 230 -3.31 -6.53 -4.41
C LYS A 230 -4.55 -5.98 -3.75
N LYS A 231 -4.73 -4.66 -3.85
CA LYS A 231 -5.97 -3.99 -3.49
C LYS A 231 -7.08 -4.42 -4.46
N LEU A 232 -8.22 -4.82 -3.90
CA LEU A 232 -9.42 -5.07 -4.68
C LEU A 232 -10.09 -3.75 -5.09
N SER A 233 -10.54 -3.66 -6.34
CA SER A 233 -11.44 -2.58 -6.73
C SER A 233 -12.84 -2.84 -6.17
N ALA A 234 -13.50 -1.81 -5.65
CA ALA A 234 -14.83 -1.93 -5.04
C ALA A 234 -15.87 -2.51 -6.02
N ALA A 235 -15.71 -2.25 -7.32
CA ALA A 235 -16.58 -2.77 -8.37
C ALA A 235 -16.40 -4.29 -8.61
N LYS A 236 -15.22 -4.86 -8.30
CA LYS A 236 -14.90 -6.26 -8.63
C LYS A 236 -15.76 -7.23 -7.83
N LEU A 237 -16.01 -6.94 -6.56
CA LEU A 237 -16.76 -7.80 -5.63
C LEU A 237 -17.76 -6.97 -4.81
N ALA A 238 -18.80 -6.45 -5.48
CA ALA A 238 -19.81 -5.60 -4.85
C ALA A 238 -20.44 -6.21 -3.58
N ALA A 239 -20.66 -7.52 -3.54
CA ALA A 239 -21.17 -8.25 -2.37
C ALA A 239 -20.24 -8.21 -1.14
N PHE A 240 -19.00 -7.76 -1.32
CA PHE A 240 -17.98 -7.65 -0.27
C PHE A 240 -17.51 -6.18 -0.07
N SER A 241 -18.21 -5.21 -0.67
CA SER A 241 -17.81 -3.79 -0.66
C SER A 241 -17.71 -3.16 0.73
N ASN A 242 -18.43 -3.70 1.72
CA ASN A 242 -18.41 -3.26 3.12
C ASN A 242 -17.44 -4.07 4.01
N LYS A 243 -16.64 -4.95 3.42
CA LYS A 243 -15.68 -5.82 4.13
C LYS A 243 -14.25 -5.43 3.75
N LYS A 244 -13.31 -5.64 4.67
CA LYS A 244 -11.88 -5.47 4.39
C LYS A 244 -11.36 -6.70 3.65
N GLY A 245 -10.83 -6.52 2.44
CA GLY A 245 -10.27 -7.64 1.67
C GLY A 245 -9.19 -7.25 0.67
N CYS A 246 -8.54 -8.28 0.15
CA CYS A 246 -7.45 -8.18 -0.81
C CYS A 246 -7.52 -9.31 -1.84
N GLU A 247 -6.73 -9.19 -2.91
CA GLU A 247 -6.56 -10.21 -3.94
C GLU A 247 -5.16 -10.81 -3.85
N LEU A 248 -5.05 -12.14 -3.80
CA LEU A 248 -3.78 -12.84 -3.92
C LEU A 248 -3.48 -13.19 -5.38
N GLY A 249 -2.25 -12.91 -5.80
CA GLY A 249 -1.63 -13.45 -7.00
C GLY A 249 -0.34 -14.15 -6.65
N PHE A 250 0.02 -15.21 -7.36
CA PHE A 250 1.23 -15.96 -7.07
C PHE A 250 1.86 -16.58 -8.31
N VAL A 251 3.18 -16.72 -8.26
CA VAL A 251 3.98 -17.34 -9.32
C VAL A 251 5.03 -18.24 -8.66
N LEU A 252 5.27 -19.41 -9.25
CA LEU A 252 6.31 -20.33 -8.80
C LEU A 252 7.18 -20.70 -9.99
N SER A 253 8.48 -20.80 -9.75
CA SER A 253 9.42 -21.39 -10.70
C SER A 253 8.96 -22.78 -11.13
N LYS A 254 9.13 -23.06 -12.43
CA LYS A 254 8.66 -24.28 -13.09
C LYS A 254 9.25 -25.55 -12.48
N ASP A 255 10.48 -25.47 -11.97
CA ASP A 255 11.20 -26.59 -11.35
C ASP A 255 10.56 -27.06 -10.04
N TYR A 256 9.75 -26.21 -9.41
CA TYR A 256 9.10 -26.46 -8.12
C TYR A 256 7.62 -26.81 -8.25
N TRP A 257 7.09 -26.90 -9.48
CA TRP A 257 5.69 -27.26 -9.72
C TRP A 257 5.37 -28.69 -9.26
N GLY A 258 4.15 -28.91 -8.80
CA GLY A 258 3.67 -30.22 -8.37
C GLY A 258 4.18 -30.71 -7.00
N GLN A 259 5.10 -29.98 -6.36
CA GLN A 259 5.72 -30.38 -5.08
C GLN A 259 4.98 -29.88 -3.83
N GLY A 260 3.78 -29.30 -4.01
CA GLY A 260 2.98 -28.73 -2.92
C GLY A 260 3.54 -27.43 -2.31
N ILE A 261 4.54 -26.82 -2.94
CA ILE A 261 5.22 -25.61 -2.45
C ILE A 261 4.29 -24.39 -2.46
N MET A 262 3.61 -24.12 -3.58
CA MET A 262 2.75 -22.95 -3.67
C MET A 262 1.55 -22.99 -2.71
N PRO A 263 0.81 -24.10 -2.54
CA PRO A 263 -0.22 -24.19 -1.50
C PRO A 263 0.31 -23.94 -0.09
N GLU A 264 1.50 -24.44 0.26
CA GLU A 264 2.12 -24.18 1.57
C GLU A 264 2.41 -22.68 1.76
N ALA A 265 2.98 -22.01 0.75
CA ALA A 265 3.24 -20.57 0.78
C ALA A 265 1.94 -19.77 0.92
N VAL A 266 0.94 -20.06 0.07
CA VAL A 266 -0.34 -19.34 0.04
C VAL A 266 -1.11 -19.52 1.35
N LEU A 267 -1.16 -20.73 1.91
CA LEU A 267 -1.79 -20.98 3.21
C LEU A 267 -1.15 -20.13 4.31
N ARG A 268 0.18 -20.06 4.36
CA ARG A 268 0.86 -19.25 5.36
C ARG A 268 0.55 -17.75 5.23
N VAL A 269 0.44 -17.23 4.01
CA VAL A 269 0.03 -15.83 3.77
C VAL A 269 -1.43 -15.62 4.14
N ILE A 270 -2.32 -16.58 3.86
CA ILE A 270 -3.74 -16.54 4.27
C ILE A 270 -3.86 -16.42 5.79
N ASP A 271 -3.13 -17.25 6.55
CA ASP A 271 -3.13 -17.21 8.01
C ASP A 271 -2.71 -15.82 8.52
N TRP A 272 -1.61 -15.28 7.97
CA TRP A 272 -1.15 -13.94 8.31
C TRP A 272 -2.18 -12.84 7.98
N LEU A 273 -2.82 -12.91 6.80
CA LEU A 273 -3.82 -11.94 6.38
C LEU A 273 -5.08 -11.95 7.28
N PHE A 274 -5.51 -13.13 7.75
CA PHE A 274 -6.64 -13.25 8.64
C PHE A 274 -6.27 -12.96 10.11
N GLU A 275 -5.19 -13.51 10.63
CA GLU A 275 -4.84 -13.38 12.05
C GLU A 275 -4.26 -12.01 12.37
N GLU A 276 -3.31 -11.54 11.55
CA GLU A 276 -2.51 -10.34 11.86
C GLU A 276 -3.01 -9.11 11.10
N GLN A 277 -3.40 -9.25 9.83
CA GLN A 277 -3.84 -8.09 9.03
C GLN A 277 -5.34 -7.77 9.13
N GLY A 278 -6.11 -8.62 9.82
CA GLY A 278 -7.51 -8.32 10.09
C GLY A 278 -8.42 -8.38 8.86
N MET A 279 -8.07 -9.12 7.80
CA MET A 279 -8.90 -9.22 6.59
C MET A 279 -10.19 -10.00 6.89
N ASP A 280 -11.30 -9.64 6.25
CA ASP A 280 -12.57 -10.35 6.33
C ASP A 280 -12.69 -11.43 5.25
N PHE A 281 -12.06 -11.19 4.10
CA PHE A 281 -12.03 -12.10 2.97
C PHE A 281 -10.77 -11.89 2.11
N ILE A 282 -10.43 -12.91 1.33
CA ILE A 282 -9.32 -12.90 0.37
C ILE A 282 -9.89 -13.42 -0.96
N SER A 283 -9.64 -12.72 -2.05
CA SER A 283 -9.95 -13.22 -3.40
C SER A 283 -8.70 -13.77 -4.08
N CYS A 284 -8.90 -14.67 -5.02
CA CYS A 284 -7.85 -15.14 -5.91
C CYS A 284 -8.48 -15.49 -7.26
N GLU A 285 -7.80 -15.14 -8.34
CA GLU A 285 -8.28 -15.36 -9.70
C GLU A 285 -7.37 -16.35 -10.42
N HIS A 286 -7.94 -17.10 -11.37
CA HIS A 286 -7.15 -17.85 -12.32
C HIS A 286 -7.79 -17.86 -13.70
N PHE A 287 -6.95 -17.93 -14.73
CA PHE A 287 -7.42 -18.17 -16.08
C PHE A 287 -8.14 -19.52 -16.15
N VAL A 288 -9.22 -19.60 -16.92
CA VAL A 288 -9.99 -20.85 -17.09
C VAL A 288 -9.11 -22.01 -17.54
N THR A 289 -8.07 -21.73 -18.33
CA THR A 289 -7.09 -22.69 -18.84
C THR A 289 -6.02 -23.08 -17.81
N ASN A 290 -5.78 -22.25 -16.79
CA ASN A 290 -4.74 -22.47 -15.78
C ASN A 290 -5.19 -23.45 -14.69
N ARG A 291 -5.11 -24.76 -15.01
CA ARG A 291 -5.45 -25.85 -14.08
C ARG A 291 -4.56 -25.91 -12.84
N GLN A 292 -3.33 -25.38 -12.91
CA GLN A 292 -2.40 -25.42 -11.78
C GLN A 292 -2.83 -24.44 -10.69
N SER A 293 -3.11 -23.19 -11.05
CA SER A 293 -3.62 -22.18 -10.11
C SER A 293 -4.96 -22.60 -9.52
N LYS A 294 -5.87 -23.15 -10.34
CA LYS A 294 -7.13 -23.75 -9.86
C LYS A 294 -6.89 -24.74 -8.71
N ARG A 295 -5.98 -25.71 -8.89
CA ARG A 295 -5.68 -26.74 -7.87
C ARG A 295 -5.06 -26.15 -6.61
N VAL A 296 -4.24 -25.10 -6.72
CA VAL A 296 -3.71 -24.39 -5.55
C VAL A 296 -4.85 -23.76 -4.76
N GLN A 297 -5.75 -23.04 -5.44
CA GLN A 297 -6.87 -22.36 -4.82
C GLN A 297 -7.84 -23.34 -4.14
N GLU A 298 -8.15 -24.47 -4.78
CA GLU A 298 -8.96 -25.55 -4.18
C GLU A 298 -8.32 -26.09 -2.90
N LYS A 299 -7.00 -26.35 -2.90
CA LYS A 299 -6.27 -26.82 -1.71
C LYS A 299 -6.23 -25.78 -0.58
N CYS A 300 -6.29 -24.50 -0.91
CA CYS A 300 -6.31 -23.42 0.07
C CYS A 300 -7.75 -23.07 0.53
N GLY A 301 -8.77 -23.79 0.05
CA GLY A 301 -10.16 -23.62 0.48
C GLY A 301 -10.93 -22.48 -0.20
N PHE A 302 -10.39 -21.87 -1.26
CA PHE A 302 -11.11 -20.84 -2.02
C PHE A 302 -12.36 -21.44 -2.69
N LYS A 303 -13.45 -20.67 -2.67
CA LYS A 303 -14.74 -21.05 -3.27
C LYS A 303 -15.06 -20.17 -4.47
N TYR A 304 -15.60 -20.79 -5.53
CA TYR A 304 -16.00 -20.07 -6.73
C TYR A 304 -17.14 -19.08 -6.47
N VAL A 305 -17.01 -17.87 -7.01
CA VAL A 305 -18.01 -16.80 -6.90
C VAL A 305 -18.60 -16.47 -8.26
N LYS A 306 -17.78 -16.14 -9.25
CA LYS A 306 -18.25 -15.71 -10.58
C LYS A 306 -17.19 -15.84 -11.67
N ASP A 307 -17.66 -15.74 -12.90
CA ASP A 307 -16.82 -15.55 -14.08
C ASP A 307 -16.53 -14.06 -14.30
N SER A 308 -15.35 -13.77 -14.84
CA SER A 308 -14.96 -12.42 -15.22
C SER A 308 -13.97 -12.45 -16.37
N VAL A 309 -13.50 -11.27 -16.76
CA VAL A 309 -12.46 -11.10 -17.77
C VAL A 309 -11.28 -10.36 -17.17
N TYR A 310 -10.09 -10.71 -17.66
CA TYR A 310 -8.84 -10.09 -17.26
C TYR A 310 -8.08 -9.64 -18.50
N GLU A 311 -7.65 -8.38 -18.52
CA GLU A 311 -6.75 -7.86 -19.55
C GLU A 311 -5.31 -8.03 -19.08
N THR A 312 -4.55 -8.85 -19.81
CA THR A 312 -3.13 -9.11 -19.56
C THR A 312 -2.26 -7.88 -19.82
N SER A 313 -1.02 -7.86 -19.32
CA SER A 313 -0.11 -6.72 -19.53
C SER A 313 0.24 -6.47 -21.00
N TYR A 314 -0.01 -7.43 -21.88
CA TYR A 314 0.19 -7.37 -23.33
C TYR A 314 -1.12 -7.25 -24.11
N GLY A 315 -2.20 -6.80 -23.47
CA GLY A 315 -3.46 -6.40 -24.12
C GLY A 315 -4.38 -7.53 -24.56
N LYS A 316 -4.10 -8.78 -24.17
CA LYS A 316 -4.99 -9.92 -24.41
C LYS A 316 -6.05 -10.01 -23.32
N ILE A 317 -7.32 -10.15 -23.71
CA ILE A 317 -8.43 -10.43 -22.80
C ILE A 317 -8.56 -11.94 -22.61
N GLU A 318 -8.49 -12.38 -21.35
CA GLU A 318 -8.62 -13.78 -20.93
C GLU A 318 -9.85 -13.98 -20.03
N GLN A 319 -10.46 -15.16 -20.10
CA GLN A 319 -11.55 -15.55 -19.20
C GLN A 319 -10.98 -16.04 -17.87
N VAL A 320 -11.51 -15.52 -16.76
CA VAL A 320 -11.05 -15.86 -15.41
C VAL A 320 -12.17 -16.35 -14.52
N LYS A 321 -11.82 -17.22 -13.57
CA LYS A 321 -12.68 -17.62 -12.46
C LYS A 321 -12.27 -16.80 -11.23
N VAL A 322 -13.23 -16.11 -10.63
CA VAL A 322 -13.04 -15.35 -9.39
C VAL A 322 -13.45 -16.22 -8.23
N ASN A 323 -12.51 -16.51 -7.33
CA ASN A 323 -12.73 -17.32 -6.15
C ASN A 323 -12.45 -16.49 -4.89
N VAL A 324 -13.16 -16.79 -3.80
CA VAL A 324 -13.06 -16.08 -2.51
C VAL A 324 -12.95 -17.08 -1.37
N LEU A 325 -12.12 -16.74 -0.38
CA LEU A 325 -12.08 -17.37 0.93
C LEU A 325 -12.52 -16.33 1.98
N GLU A 326 -13.59 -16.62 2.71
CA GLU A 326 -14.02 -15.78 3.84
C GLU A 326 -13.36 -16.25 5.15
N ARG A 327 -13.12 -15.31 6.07
CA ARG A 327 -12.55 -15.61 7.39
C ARG A 327 -13.32 -16.70 8.14
N LYS A 328 -14.64 -16.75 8.01
CA LYS A 328 -15.49 -17.78 8.66
C LYS A 328 -15.15 -19.20 8.17
N ASP A 329 -14.97 -19.37 6.86
CA ASP A 329 -14.67 -20.66 6.24
C ASP A 329 -13.25 -21.13 6.60
N TRP A 330 -12.31 -20.17 6.66
CA TRP A 330 -10.94 -20.43 7.11
C TRP A 330 -10.89 -20.92 8.58
N LYS A 331 -11.68 -20.31 9.48
CA LYS A 331 -11.77 -20.75 10.88
C LYS A 331 -12.33 -22.17 11.02
N GLU A 332 -13.37 -22.50 10.27
CA GLU A 332 -13.99 -23.83 10.27
C GLU A 332 -13.01 -24.91 9.77
N GLY A 333 -12.26 -24.64 8.70
CA GLY A 333 -11.23 -25.54 8.19
C GLY A 333 -10.04 -25.71 9.15
N SER A 334 -9.64 -24.64 9.84
CA SER A 334 -8.53 -24.66 10.81
C SER A 334 -8.87 -25.42 12.10
N ALA A 335 -10.14 -25.43 12.51
CA ALA A 335 -10.62 -26.17 13.67
C ALA A 335 -10.68 -27.69 13.43
N GLY A 336 -10.80 -28.15 12.18
CA GLY A 336 -10.83 -29.57 11.81
C GLY A 336 -9.45 -30.23 11.62
N GLY A 337 -8.36 -29.46 11.63
CA GLY A 337 -6.99 -29.92 11.35
C GLY A 337 -5.98 -29.74 12.48
N LYS A 338 -6.42 -29.28 13.67
CA LYS A 338 -5.62 -29.22 14.90
C LYS A 338 -6.04 -30.35 15.85
N VAL A 339 -5.73 -31.60 15.51
CA VAL A 339 -5.72 -32.75 16.44
C VAL A 339 -4.39 -33.44 16.33
#